data_AF-A0A2W1NRQ6-F1
#
_entry.id   AF-A0A2W1NRQ6-F1
#
_cell.length_a   1.000
_cell.length_b   1.000
_cell.length_c   1.000
_cell.angle_alpha   90.00
_cell.angle_beta   90.00
_cell.angle_gamma   90.00
#
_symmetry.space_group_name_H-M   'P 1'
#
loop_
_entity.id
_entity.type
_entity.pdbx_description
1 polymer ?
#
loop_
_entity_poly.entity_id
_entity_poly.type
_entity_poly.pdbx_seq_one_letter_code
_entity_poly.pdbx_strand_id
1 'polypeptide(L)'
;MKKVFHLFFCILFLSSTTVFSQNVFESLPCLEKKFSIVVHITKDSLGEPNILESDIIAHVTSLNNLWDDICVSFEICEFRYIDNFQYDIIDNIDSTEWPQLQVDHHVANHINMFFVQNTLEGSSFASLGGVANTNSGGLVIVKTHGFSVIAHEMGHFFGLYHTWEGSLSANPELVDGSNCDTAGDLVCDTPADPFYEDSGIAWVEIGTNEYLYDGLDANGDYYIPNVENIMSYYPGGCNFTHGQYLRMANTYLNSNPKMW
;
A
#
# COMPACT_ATOMS: atom_id res chain seq x y z
N MET A 1 -54.88 66.46 19.27
CA MET A 1 -54.59 65.01 19.36
C MET A 1 -53.71 64.62 18.19
N LYS A 2 -52.40 64.42 18.43
CA LYS A 2 -51.39 64.10 17.40
C LYS A 2 -51.42 62.59 17.13
N LYS A 3 -51.61 62.20 15.86
CA LYS A 3 -51.57 60.79 15.41
C LYS A 3 -50.10 60.37 15.25
N VAL A 4 -49.69 59.34 16.00
CA VAL A 4 -48.36 58.73 15.92
C VAL A 4 -48.37 57.69 14.80
N PHE A 5 -47.42 57.77 13.88
CA PHE A 5 -47.19 56.78 12.82
C PHE A 5 -46.17 55.76 13.37
N HIS A 6 -46.53 54.47 13.44
CA HIS A 6 -45.59 53.41 13.77
C HIS A 6 -44.99 52.84 12.48
N LEU A 7 -43.67 53.02 12.32
CA LEU A 7 -42.88 52.45 11.25
C LEU A 7 -42.39 51.07 11.72
N PHE A 8 -42.95 50.00 11.16
CA PHE A 8 -42.48 48.63 11.40
C PHE A 8 -41.22 48.38 10.57
N PHE A 9 -40.07 48.21 11.24
CA PHE A 9 -38.81 47.82 10.59
C PHE A 9 -38.75 46.28 10.57
N CYS A 10 -38.97 45.67 9.41
CA CYS A 10 -38.85 44.23 9.23
C CYS A 10 -37.37 43.89 9.03
N ILE A 11 -36.72 43.35 10.07
CA ILE A 11 -35.33 42.87 9.99
C ILE A 11 -35.34 41.52 9.27
N LEU A 12 -34.89 41.52 8.01
CA LEU A 12 -34.60 40.30 7.25
C LEU A 12 -33.34 39.66 7.81
N PHE A 13 -33.50 38.56 8.54
CA PHE A 13 -32.39 37.65 8.86
C PHE A 13 -31.97 36.93 7.58
N LEU A 14 -30.85 37.34 6.98
CA LEU A 14 -30.14 36.56 5.98
C LEU A 14 -29.48 35.38 6.69
N SER A 15 -30.07 34.20 6.58
CA SER A 15 -29.41 32.94 6.95
C SER A 15 -28.30 32.68 5.92
N SER A 16 -27.04 32.87 6.33
CA SER A 16 -25.90 32.39 5.57
C SER A 16 -25.89 30.86 5.63
N THR A 17 -26.37 30.20 4.58
CA THR A 17 -26.11 28.79 4.35
C THR A 17 -24.63 28.64 4.06
N THR A 18 -23.86 28.13 5.02
CA THR A 18 -22.53 27.59 4.75
C THR A 18 -22.71 26.37 3.87
N VAL A 19 -22.49 26.54 2.57
CA VAL A 19 -22.29 25.43 1.65
C VAL A 19 -20.99 24.78 2.09
N PHE A 20 -21.07 23.58 2.69
CA PHE A 20 -19.91 22.72 2.84
C PHE A 20 -19.36 22.49 1.43
N SER A 21 -18.16 22.99 1.17
CA SER A 21 -17.41 22.62 -0.03
C SER A 21 -17.35 21.10 -0.06
N GLN A 22 -17.75 20.50 -1.18
CA GLN A 22 -17.33 19.14 -1.50
C GLN A 22 -15.81 19.08 -1.27
N ASN A 23 -15.34 18.01 -0.63
CA ASN A 23 -13.92 17.71 -0.52
C ASN A 23 -13.35 17.70 -1.93
N VAL A 24 -12.71 18.79 -2.33
CA VAL A 24 -11.92 18.82 -3.55
C VAL A 24 -10.68 18.03 -3.19
N PHE A 25 -10.67 16.75 -3.54
CA PHE A 25 -9.45 15.94 -3.47
C PHE A 25 -8.33 16.75 -4.14
N GLU A 26 -7.20 16.89 -3.44
CA GLU A 26 -6.00 17.48 -4.04
C GLU A 26 -5.70 16.73 -5.34
N SER A 27 -5.26 17.41 -6.39
CA SER A 27 -4.88 16.68 -7.60
C SER A 27 -3.71 15.73 -7.31
N LEU A 28 -3.77 14.48 -7.79
CA LEU A 28 -2.64 13.55 -7.65
C LEU A 28 -1.37 14.13 -8.30
N PRO A 29 -0.21 14.08 -7.61
CA PRO A 29 1.07 14.45 -8.19
C PRO A 29 1.43 13.50 -9.34
N CYS A 30 1.76 14.08 -10.49
CA CYS A 30 2.37 13.37 -11.61
C CYS A 30 3.90 13.40 -11.42
N LEU A 31 4.50 12.26 -11.10
CA LEU A 31 5.94 12.16 -10.81
C LEU A 31 6.81 12.16 -12.08
N GLU A 32 6.23 11.82 -13.24
CA GLU A 32 6.93 11.70 -14.52
C GLU A 32 8.18 10.82 -14.41
N LYS A 33 8.03 9.69 -13.72
CA LYS A 33 9.16 8.88 -13.28
C LYS A 33 9.04 7.44 -13.77
N LYS A 34 10.06 7.01 -14.50
CA LYS A 34 10.30 5.61 -14.82
C LYS A 34 11.37 5.05 -13.88
N PHE A 35 11.02 4.06 -13.07
CA PHE A 35 11.95 3.36 -12.17
C PHE A 35 12.52 2.11 -12.84
N SER A 36 13.82 1.90 -12.66
CA SER A 36 14.51 0.71 -13.16
C SER A 36 14.50 -0.39 -12.11
N ILE A 37 14.13 -1.60 -12.52
CA ILE A 37 14.11 -2.80 -11.69
C ILE A 37 15.28 -3.71 -12.08
N VAL A 38 16.04 -4.15 -11.09
CA VAL A 38 16.94 -5.30 -11.20
C VAL A 38 16.25 -6.49 -10.53
N VAL A 39 16.01 -7.52 -11.32
CA VAL A 39 15.41 -8.76 -10.84
C VAL A 39 16.52 -9.75 -10.50
N HIS A 40 16.50 -10.28 -9.29
CA HIS A 40 17.42 -11.30 -8.81
C HIS A 40 16.64 -12.60 -8.57
N ILE A 41 16.98 -13.66 -9.28
CA ILE A 41 16.32 -14.97 -9.18
C ILE A 41 17.29 -15.92 -8.47
N THR A 42 16.96 -16.35 -7.27
CA THR A 42 17.72 -17.41 -6.59
C THR A 42 17.45 -18.74 -7.25
N LYS A 43 18.46 -19.59 -7.37
CA LYS A 43 18.30 -20.96 -7.86
C LYS A 43 18.15 -21.93 -6.69
N ASP A 44 17.41 -23.00 -6.91
CA ASP A 44 17.27 -24.07 -5.94
C ASP A 44 18.56 -24.91 -5.80
N SER A 45 18.52 -25.91 -4.92
CA SER A 45 19.64 -26.84 -4.71
C SER A 45 20.03 -27.68 -5.93
N LEU A 46 19.19 -27.72 -6.97
CA LEU A 46 19.46 -28.38 -8.26
C LEU A 46 19.98 -27.40 -9.32
N GLY A 47 20.03 -26.09 -9.01
CA GLY A 47 20.47 -25.05 -9.92
C GLY A 47 19.35 -24.50 -10.80
N GLU A 48 18.08 -24.81 -10.51
CA GLU A 48 16.93 -24.42 -11.30
C GLU A 48 16.30 -23.12 -10.77
N PRO A 49 15.91 -22.17 -11.64
CA PRO A 49 15.33 -20.90 -11.23
C PRO A 49 13.88 -21.02 -10.74
N ASN A 50 13.13 -22.01 -11.23
CA ASN A 50 11.73 -22.29 -10.86
C ASN A 50 10.74 -21.12 -11.07
N ILE A 51 11.08 -20.15 -11.92
CA ILE A 51 10.21 -19.07 -12.41
C ILE A 51 10.72 -18.62 -13.79
N LEU A 52 9.83 -18.19 -14.67
CA LEU A 52 10.20 -17.68 -15.99
C LEU A 52 10.29 -16.15 -15.97
N GLU A 53 11.32 -15.60 -16.62
CA GLU A 53 11.45 -14.16 -16.82
C GLU A 53 10.21 -13.53 -17.48
N SER A 54 9.54 -14.27 -18.38
CA SER A 54 8.30 -13.84 -19.04
C SER A 54 7.16 -13.59 -18.08
N ASP A 55 7.06 -14.38 -17.00
CA ASP A 55 6.00 -14.24 -16.00
C ASP A 55 6.25 -12.98 -15.17
N ILE A 56 7.50 -12.73 -14.80
CA ILE A 56 7.93 -11.53 -14.07
C ILE A 56 7.70 -10.27 -14.94
N ILE A 57 8.04 -10.32 -16.24
CA ILE A 57 7.77 -9.24 -17.19
C ILE A 57 6.26 -8.95 -17.28
N ALA A 58 5.42 -9.98 -17.33
CA ALA A 58 3.98 -9.82 -17.39
C ALA A 58 3.41 -9.16 -16.11
N HIS A 59 3.94 -9.52 -14.94
CA HIS A 59 3.57 -8.87 -13.67
C HIS A 59 3.98 -7.39 -13.65
N VAL A 60 5.24 -7.07 -13.99
CA VAL A 60 5.70 -5.66 -14.03
C VAL A 60 4.93 -4.84 -15.07
N THR A 61 4.57 -5.44 -16.21
CA THR A 61 3.71 -4.78 -17.20
C THR A 61 2.34 -4.44 -16.61
N SER A 62 1.77 -5.33 -15.78
CA SER A 62 0.49 -5.09 -15.11
C SER A 62 0.60 -4.01 -14.04
N LEU A 63 1.73 -3.93 -13.31
CA LEU A 63 1.98 -2.89 -12.29
C LEU A 63 1.93 -1.49 -12.88
N ASN A 64 2.40 -1.31 -14.12
CA ASN A 64 2.38 0.00 -14.78
C ASN A 64 0.97 0.60 -14.89
N ASN A 65 -0.07 -0.23 -15.00
CA ASN A 65 -1.44 0.27 -15.04
C ASN A 65 -1.90 0.82 -13.68
N LEU A 66 -1.42 0.26 -12.57
CA LEU A 66 -1.78 0.70 -11.23
C LEU A 66 -1.06 1.99 -10.82
N TRP A 67 0.14 2.24 -11.32
CA TRP A 67 0.96 3.43 -10.98
C TRP A 67 0.80 4.61 -11.96
N ASP A 68 0.04 4.43 -13.04
CA ASP A 68 -0.22 5.47 -14.06
C ASP A 68 -0.93 6.70 -13.47
N ASP A 69 -1.74 6.53 -12.43
CA ASP A 69 -2.46 7.60 -11.71
C ASP A 69 -1.52 8.66 -11.09
N ILE A 70 -0.25 8.31 -10.86
CA ILE A 70 0.80 9.23 -10.40
C ILE A 70 1.94 9.38 -11.42
N CYS A 71 1.68 9.04 -12.69
CA CYS A 71 2.64 9.08 -13.80
C CYS A 71 3.94 8.33 -13.50
N VAL A 72 3.82 7.19 -12.83
CA VAL A 72 4.94 6.30 -12.53
C VAL A 72 4.87 5.08 -13.43
N SER A 73 6.04 4.66 -13.91
CA SER A 73 6.20 3.38 -14.60
C SER A 73 7.47 2.67 -14.16
N PHE A 74 7.54 1.38 -14.46
CA PHE A 74 8.57 0.43 -14.10
C PHE A 74 9.08 -0.28 -15.34
N GLU A 75 10.39 -0.51 -15.38
CA GLU A 75 11.04 -1.30 -16.42
C GLU A 75 12.09 -2.22 -15.80
N ILE A 76 12.06 -3.49 -16.17
CA ILE A 76 13.12 -4.44 -15.84
C ILE A 76 14.30 -4.14 -16.76
N CYS A 77 15.43 -3.74 -16.19
CA CYS A 77 16.65 -3.46 -16.95
C CYS A 77 17.63 -4.62 -16.95
N GLU A 78 17.54 -5.52 -15.96
CA GLU A 78 18.48 -6.64 -15.80
C GLU A 78 17.84 -7.80 -15.04
N PHE A 79 18.11 -9.03 -15.48
CA PHE A 79 17.90 -10.25 -14.70
C PHE A 79 19.25 -10.79 -14.24
N ARG A 80 19.35 -11.13 -12.95
CA ARG A 80 20.50 -11.77 -12.32
C ARG A 80 20.08 -13.07 -11.70
N TYR A 81 20.96 -14.07 -11.77
CA TYR A 81 20.76 -15.36 -11.14
C TYR A 81 21.72 -15.51 -9.96
N ILE A 82 21.19 -15.96 -8.82
CA ILE A 82 21.96 -16.20 -7.60
C ILE A 82 22.07 -17.71 -7.42
N ASP A 83 23.28 -18.25 -7.62
CA ASP A 83 23.54 -19.69 -7.55
C ASP A 83 23.58 -20.25 -6.11
N ASN A 84 23.73 -19.37 -5.10
CA ASN A 84 23.74 -19.81 -3.70
C ASN A 84 22.30 -20.14 -3.24
N PHE A 85 21.93 -21.41 -3.33
CA PHE A 85 20.60 -21.91 -2.95
C PHE A 85 20.21 -21.64 -1.49
N GLN A 86 21.16 -21.30 -0.61
CA GLN A 86 20.83 -20.89 0.78
C GLN A 86 20.00 -19.60 0.81
N TYR A 87 20.09 -18.76 -0.23
CA TYR A 87 19.25 -17.58 -0.38
C TYR A 87 17.88 -17.87 -0.98
N ASP A 88 17.62 -19.10 -1.42
CA ASP A 88 16.31 -19.49 -1.96
C ASP A 88 15.24 -19.67 -0.86
N ILE A 89 15.64 -19.57 0.41
CA ILE A 89 14.77 -19.49 1.58
C ILE A 89 15.23 -18.31 2.44
N ILE A 90 14.36 -17.33 2.66
CA ILE A 90 14.63 -16.16 3.51
C ILE A 90 13.56 -16.09 4.60
N ASP A 91 13.92 -16.06 5.88
CA ASP A 91 12.94 -16.11 6.96
C ASP A 91 11.97 -14.92 6.92
N ASN A 92 12.47 -13.71 7.12
CA ASN A 92 11.72 -12.46 7.10
C ASN A 92 12.69 -11.26 6.96
N ILE A 93 12.18 -10.03 7.00
CA ILE A 93 12.98 -8.81 6.83
C ILE A 93 14.04 -8.59 7.93
N ASP A 94 13.86 -9.19 9.11
CA ASP A 94 14.79 -9.11 10.25
C ASP A 94 15.75 -10.31 10.32
N SER A 95 15.72 -11.20 9.34
CA SER A 95 16.59 -12.38 9.31
C SER A 95 18.05 -12.06 9.02
N THR A 96 18.95 -13.03 9.23
CA THR A 96 20.38 -12.86 8.92
C THR A 96 20.68 -12.86 7.42
N GLU A 97 19.85 -13.52 6.64
CA GLU A 97 20.02 -13.68 5.20
C GLU A 97 19.74 -12.38 4.47
N TRP A 98 18.67 -11.67 4.84
CA TRP A 98 18.26 -10.45 4.14
C TRP A 98 19.35 -9.36 4.10
N PRO A 99 19.98 -8.96 5.23
CA PRO A 99 21.10 -8.02 5.21
C PRO A 99 22.29 -8.51 4.39
N GLN A 100 22.59 -9.81 4.39
CA GLN A 100 23.70 -10.36 3.60
C GLN A 100 23.40 -10.30 2.11
N LEU A 101 22.17 -10.64 1.73
CA LEU A 101 21.69 -10.63 0.36
C LEU A 101 21.67 -9.20 -0.21
N GLN A 102 21.33 -8.23 0.65
CA GLN A 102 21.49 -6.80 0.36
C GLN A 102 22.95 -6.43 0.10
N VAL A 103 23.89 -6.82 0.98
CA VAL A 103 25.33 -6.53 0.81
C VAL A 103 25.89 -7.11 -0.50
N ASP A 104 25.50 -8.33 -0.83
CA ASP A 104 26.12 -9.07 -1.94
C ASP A 104 25.51 -8.76 -3.30
N HIS A 105 24.20 -8.42 -3.35
CA HIS A 105 23.46 -8.37 -4.61
C HIS A 105 22.73 -7.06 -4.87
N HIS A 106 22.49 -6.20 -3.88
CA HIS A 106 21.76 -4.95 -4.08
C HIS A 106 22.45 -4.05 -5.11
N VAL A 107 21.66 -3.51 -6.03
CA VAL A 107 22.10 -2.52 -7.02
C VAL A 107 21.61 -1.14 -6.62
N ALA A 108 22.56 -0.23 -6.38
CA ALA A 108 22.22 1.13 -5.98
C ALA A 108 21.37 1.85 -7.05
N ASN A 109 20.45 2.70 -6.59
CA ASN A 109 19.50 3.47 -7.42
C ASN A 109 18.59 2.63 -8.33
N HIS A 110 18.35 1.37 -7.97
CA HIS A 110 17.39 0.51 -8.65
C HIS A 110 16.43 -0.07 -7.62
N ILE A 111 15.24 -0.41 -8.08
CA ILE A 111 14.34 -1.27 -7.30
C ILE A 111 14.89 -2.70 -7.42
N ASN A 112 15.31 -3.28 -6.31
CA ASN A 112 15.83 -4.65 -6.28
C ASN A 112 14.67 -5.59 -5.92
N MET A 113 14.35 -6.52 -6.83
CA MET A 113 13.31 -7.53 -6.62
C MET A 113 13.96 -8.91 -6.57
N PHE A 114 13.91 -9.56 -5.41
CA PHE A 114 14.47 -10.88 -5.17
C PHE A 114 13.38 -11.94 -5.21
N PHE A 115 13.50 -12.91 -6.10
CA PHE A 115 12.56 -14.02 -6.26
C PHE A 115 13.12 -15.28 -5.61
N VAL A 116 12.46 -15.75 -4.55
CA VAL A 116 12.89 -16.88 -3.70
C VAL A 116 11.83 -18.00 -3.67
N GLN A 117 12.24 -19.23 -3.39
CA GLN A 117 11.33 -20.37 -3.33
C GLN A 117 10.33 -20.26 -2.16
N ASN A 118 10.78 -19.79 -1.00
CA ASN A 118 9.89 -19.61 0.15
C ASN A 118 10.43 -18.58 1.13
N THR A 119 9.55 -18.10 2.00
CA THR A 119 9.93 -17.47 3.27
C THR A 119 9.48 -18.34 4.44
N LEU A 120 9.95 -18.12 5.68
CA LEU A 120 9.49 -18.98 6.78
C LEU A 120 8.03 -18.74 7.12
N GLU A 121 7.53 -17.53 6.91
CA GLU A 121 6.11 -17.18 7.06
C GLU A 121 5.29 -17.51 5.81
N GLY A 122 5.94 -17.89 4.70
CA GLY A 122 5.29 -18.12 3.41
C GLY A 122 4.86 -16.83 2.69
N SER A 123 5.03 -15.67 3.33
CA SER A 123 4.66 -14.36 2.81
C SER A 123 5.81 -13.69 2.07
N SER A 124 5.47 -12.94 1.02
CA SER A 124 6.41 -11.97 0.44
C SER A 124 6.52 -10.76 1.36
N PHE A 125 7.55 -9.93 1.16
CA PHE A 125 7.72 -8.71 1.94
C PHE A 125 8.52 -7.66 1.18
N ALA A 126 8.39 -6.41 1.60
CA ALA A 126 9.18 -5.29 1.08
C ALA A 126 9.73 -4.41 2.19
N SER A 127 10.81 -3.68 1.86
CA SER A 127 11.30 -2.60 2.71
C SER A 127 10.32 -1.43 2.66
N LEU A 128 9.64 -1.17 3.78
CA LEU A 128 8.69 -0.06 3.88
C LEU A 128 9.35 1.28 3.53
N GLY A 129 8.79 1.99 2.55
CA GLY A 129 9.32 3.26 2.06
C GLY A 129 10.70 3.13 1.39
N GLY A 130 11.07 1.93 0.93
CA GLY A 130 12.34 1.64 0.27
C GLY A 130 12.64 2.51 -0.95
N VAL A 131 11.62 3.11 -1.59
CA VAL A 131 11.81 4.08 -2.69
C VAL A 131 12.68 5.29 -2.26
N ALA A 132 12.74 5.59 -0.96
CA ALA A 132 13.53 6.66 -0.38
C ALA A 132 14.98 6.26 -0.02
N ASN A 133 15.37 5.00 -0.26
CA ASN A 133 16.71 4.50 0.02
C ASN A 133 17.35 3.96 -1.25
N THR A 134 18.45 4.59 -1.67
CA THR A 134 19.14 4.22 -2.91
C THR A 134 20.23 3.18 -2.73
N ASN A 135 20.58 2.82 -1.49
CA ASN A 135 21.74 1.97 -1.19
C ASN A 135 21.37 0.64 -0.53
N SER A 136 20.12 0.48 -0.10
CA SER A 136 19.57 -0.78 0.37
C SER A 136 18.05 -0.77 0.27
N GLY A 137 17.45 -1.94 0.48
CA GLY A 137 16.02 -2.18 0.43
C GLY A 137 15.62 -2.98 -0.81
N GLY A 138 14.32 -3.12 -1.02
CA GLY A 138 13.76 -3.86 -2.13
C GLY A 138 12.58 -4.72 -1.72
N LEU A 139 12.26 -5.67 -2.58
CA LEU A 139 11.18 -6.62 -2.41
C LEU A 139 11.75 -8.04 -2.39
N VAL A 140 11.22 -8.89 -1.53
CA VAL A 140 11.38 -10.36 -1.57
C VAL A 140 10.05 -10.96 -1.95
N ILE A 141 10.01 -11.61 -3.11
CA ILE A 141 8.82 -12.20 -3.70
C ILE A 141 8.97 -13.72 -3.71
N VAL A 142 8.00 -14.43 -3.14
CA VAL A 142 7.93 -15.88 -3.26
C VAL A 142 7.56 -16.23 -4.71
N LYS A 143 8.32 -17.11 -5.37
CA LYS A 143 8.19 -17.41 -6.81
C LYS A 143 6.80 -17.85 -7.26
N THR A 144 6.01 -18.45 -6.37
CA THR A 144 4.62 -18.87 -6.65
C THR A 144 3.61 -17.73 -6.55
N HIS A 145 4.01 -16.57 -6.00
CA HIS A 145 3.15 -15.42 -5.84
C HIS A 145 3.08 -14.61 -7.14
N GLY A 146 1.87 -14.21 -7.49
CA GLY A 146 1.59 -13.48 -8.72
C GLY A 146 1.47 -11.97 -8.52
N PHE A 147 0.88 -11.33 -9.53
CA PHE A 147 0.70 -9.88 -9.63
C PHE A 147 0.14 -9.21 -8.37
N SER A 148 -0.91 -9.77 -7.75
CA SER A 148 -1.57 -9.15 -6.59
C SER A 148 -0.61 -8.93 -5.43
N VAL A 149 0.22 -9.92 -5.12
CA VAL A 149 1.22 -9.82 -4.04
C VAL A 149 2.34 -8.86 -4.44
N ILE A 150 2.79 -8.90 -5.69
CA ILE A 150 3.82 -7.97 -6.16
C ILE A 150 3.33 -6.52 -6.08
N ALA A 151 2.06 -6.26 -6.40
CA ALA A 151 1.45 -4.93 -6.28
C ALA A 151 1.37 -4.49 -4.81
N HIS A 152 1.00 -5.40 -3.91
CA HIS A 152 0.99 -5.17 -2.47
C HIS A 152 2.38 -4.78 -1.94
N GLU A 153 3.40 -5.60 -2.24
CA GLU A 153 4.78 -5.34 -1.83
C GLU A 153 5.35 -4.05 -2.44
N MET A 154 4.96 -3.73 -3.67
CA MET A 154 5.33 -2.45 -4.29
C MET A 154 4.65 -1.27 -3.58
N GLY A 155 3.42 -1.42 -3.08
CA GLY A 155 2.76 -0.44 -2.22
C GLY A 155 3.57 -0.16 -0.94
N HIS A 156 4.00 -1.22 -0.24
CA HIS A 156 4.91 -1.10 0.90
C HIS A 156 6.24 -0.43 0.53
N PHE A 157 6.84 -0.79 -0.60
CA PHE A 157 8.07 -0.16 -1.07
C PHE A 157 7.91 1.35 -1.27
N PHE A 158 6.71 1.82 -1.64
CA PHE A 158 6.35 3.24 -1.73
C PHE A 158 5.78 3.84 -0.44
N GLY A 159 5.79 3.10 0.67
CA GLY A 159 5.51 3.61 2.01
C GLY A 159 4.05 3.49 2.48
N LEU A 160 3.26 2.64 1.82
CA LEU A 160 1.94 2.28 2.33
C LEU A 160 2.05 1.26 3.46
N TYR A 161 1.21 1.42 4.48
CA TYR A 161 0.97 0.39 5.49
C TYR A 161 -0.17 -0.53 5.04
N HIS A 162 -0.35 -1.65 5.75
CA HIS A 162 -1.58 -2.40 5.65
C HIS A 162 -2.76 -1.55 6.09
N THR A 163 -3.93 -1.69 5.46
CA THR A 163 -5.14 -0.93 5.82
C THR A 163 -5.55 -1.12 7.28
N TRP A 164 -5.22 -2.27 7.87
CA TRP A 164 -5.56 -2.66 9.24
C TRP A 164 -4.45 -2.39 10.26
N GLU A 165 -3.45 -1.58 9.91
CA GLU A 165 -2.33 -1.27 10.80
C GLU A 165 -2.82 -0.76 12.18
N GLY A 166 -2.41 -1.45 13.24
CA GLY A 166 -2.80 -1.09 14.60
C GLY A 166 -4.26 -1.44 14.99
N SER A 167 -4.96 -2.30 14.24
CA SER A 167 -6.33 -2.77 14.56
C SER A 167 -6.47 -3.38 15.97
N LEU A 168 -5.40 -4.03 16.47
CA LEU A 168 -5.33 -4.60 17.82
C LEU A 168 -4.62 -3.68 18.84
N SER A 169 -4.32 -2.44 18.47
CA SER A 169 -3.63 -1.49 19.36
C SER A 169 -4.56 -0.89 20.41
N ALA A 170 -4.00 -0.10 21.32
CA ALA A 170 -4.79 0.65 22.30
C ALA A 170 -5.58 1.83 21.68
N ASN A 171 -5.29 2.19 20.43
CA ASN A 171 -5.91 3.29 19.70
C ASN A 171 -6.12 2.89 18.23
N PRO A 172 -7.03 1.93 17.94
CA PRO A 172 -7.37 1.56 16.57
C PRO A 172 -8.03 2.74 15.84
N GLU A 173 -8.01 2.70 14.51
CA GLU A 173 -8.68 3.70 13.69
C GLU A 173 -10.20 3.66 13.92
N LEU A 174 -10.80 4.83 14.09
CA LEU A 174 -12.24 4.99 14.28
C LEU A 174 -12.94 5.05 12.93
N VAL A 175 -14.15 4.49 12.85
CA VAL A 175 -14.92 4.40 11.60
C VAL A 175 -15.25 5.77 11.02
N ASP A 176 -15.38 6.79 11.88
CA ASP A 176 -15.63 8.17 11.47
C ASP A 176 -14.38 8.91 10.94
N GLY A 177 -13.21 8.26 10.95
CA GLY A 177 -11.93 8.81 10.49
C GLY A 177 -11.37 9.90 11.40
N SER A 178 -11.91 10.11 12.59
CA SER A 178 -11.50 11.22 13.46
C SER A 178 -10.06 11.13 13.99
N ASN A 179 -9.43 9.95 13.90
CA ASN A 179 -8.05 9.71 14.30
C ASN A 179 -7.13 9.14 13.18
N CYS A 180 -7.58 9.12 11.91
CA CYS A 180 -6.84 8.56 10.77
C CYS A 180 -5.44 9.15 10.54
N ASP A 181 -5.18 10.38 10.98
CA ASP A 181 -3.84 10.99 10.92
C ASP A 181 -2.81 10.31 11.85
N THR A 182 -3.28 9.51 12.81
CA THR A 182 -2.46 8.95 13.91
C THR A 182 -2.73 7.48 14.24
N ALA A 183 -3.72 6.87 13.60
CA ALA A 183 -4.12 5.48 13.74
C ALA A 183 -4.35 4.87 12.35
N GLY A 184 -4.47 3.54 12.28
CA GLY A 184 -4.66 2.86 11.00
C GLY A 184 -3.42 2.95 10.12
N ASP A 185 -3.65 2.95 8.82
CA ASP A 185 -2.61 3.03 7.79
C ASP A 185 -2.08 4.45 7.52
N LEU A 186 -2.57 5.41 8.32
CA LEU A 186 -2.24 6.84 8.23
C LEU A 186 -2.64 7.46 6.88
N VAL A 187 -3.77 6.99 6.34
CA VAL A 187 -4.42 7.53 5.15
C VAL A 187 -5.91 7.74 5.50
N CYS A 188 -6.43 8.96 5.34
CA CYS A 188 -7.78 9.28 5.83
C CYS A 188 -8.92 8.96 4.86
N ASP A 189 -8.61 8.53 3.63
CA ASP A 189 -9.62 8.08 2.66
C ASP A 189 -9.65 6.56 2.50
N THR A 190 -8.82 5.83 3.23
CA THR A 190 -8.97 4.41 3.53
C THR A 190 -9.92 4.26 4.71
N PRO A 191 -11.02 3.52 4.58
CA PRO A 191 -11.90 3.26 5.72
C PRO A 191 -11.20 2.42 6.78
N ALA A 192 -11.49 2.69 8.06
CA ALA A 192 -10.97 1.92 9.19
C ALA A 192 -11.16 0.41 8.99
N ASP A 193 -10.07 -0.33 9.10
CA ASP A 193 -10.05 -1.77 8.82
C ASP A 193 -9.76 -2.57 10.10
N PRO A 194 -10.74 -3.37 10.58
CA PRO A 194 -10.57 -4.13 11.83
C PRO A 194 -9.85 -5.46 11.63
N PHE A 195 -9.35 -5.76 10.43
CA PHE A 195 -8.71 -7.03 10.14
C PHE A 195 -7.60 -7.36 11.15
N TYR A 196 -7.55 -8.61 11.56
CA TYR A 196 -6.39 -9.22 12.18
C TYR A 196 -6.36 -10.70 11.82
N GLU A 197 -5.18 -11.31 11.87
CA GLU A 197 -5.02 -12.71 11.49
C GLU A 197 -5.66 -13.63 12.54
N ASP A 198 -6.86 -14.13 12.23
CA ASP A 198 -7.56 -15.14 13.00
C ASP A 198 -8.33 -16.09 12.07
N SER A 199 -7.85 -17.34 12.00
CA SER A 199 -8.47 -18.41 11.20
C SER A 199 -9.92 -18.75 11.58
N GLY A 200 -10.39 -18.28 12.75
CA GLY A 200 -11.77 -18.45 13.21
C GLY A 200 -12.75 -17.42 12.65
N ILE A 201 -12.27 -16.35 12.01
CA ILE A 201 -13.11 -15.26 11.49
C ILE A 201 -13.30 -15.39 9.98
N ALA A 202 -14.56 -15.45 9.57
CA ALA A 202 -14.94 -15.26 8.18
C ALA A 202 -15.11 -13.77 7.92
N TRP A 203 -14.08 -13.15 7.35
CA TRP A 203 -14.08 -11.72 7.06
C TRP A 203 -14.96 -11.34 5.86
N VAL A 204 -14.92 -12.17 4.81
CA VAL A 204 -15.70 -11.98 3.59
C VAL A 204 -16.36 -13.27 3.14
N GLU A 205 -17.48 -13.14 2.42
CA GLU A 205 -18.16 -14.25 1.75
C GLU A 205 -17.37 -14.67 0.50
N ILE A 206 -17.11 -15.97 0.38
CA ILE A 206 -16.34 -16.53 -0.73
C ILE A 206 -17.12 -16.36 -2.04
N GLY A 207 -16.52 -15.64 -2.99
CA GLY A 207 -17.03 -15.49 -4.35
C GLY A 207 -17.87 -14.23 -4.59
N THR A 208 -18.34 -13.56 -3.53
CA THR A 208 -18.99 -12.23 -3.64
C THR A 208 -18.13 -11.11 -3.08
N ASN A 209 -17.12 -11.43 -2.25
CA ASN A 209 -16.32 -10.45 -1.49
C ASN A 209 -17.20 -9.53 -0.61
N GLU A 210 -18.38 -10.01 -0.21
CA GLU A 210 -19.22 -9.28 0.73
C GLU A 210 -18.61 -9.35 2.13
N TYR A 211 -18.42 -8.19 2.78
CA TYR A 211 -17.89 -8.11 4.13
C TYR A 211 -18.89 -8.65 5.16
N LEU A 212 -18.44 -9.57 6.03
CA LEU A 212 -19.32 -10.35 6.91
C LEU A 212 -19.21 -9.97 8.40
N TYR A 213 -18.13 -9.32 8.81
CA TYR A 213 -17.84 -9.06 10.22
C TYR A 213 -18.67 -7.88 10.75
N ASP A 214 -19.36 -8.06 11.87
CA ASP A 214 -20.26 -7.07 12.48
C ASP A 214 -19.66 -6.36 13.71
N GLY A 215 -18.33 -6.34 13.80
CA GLY A 215 -17.63 -5.63 14.86
C GLY A 215 -17.87 -4.12 14.85
N LEU A 216 -17.82 -3.54 16.05
CA LEU A 216 -18.01 -2.12 16.30
C LEU A 216 -16.68 -1.50 16.76
N ASP A 217 -16.46 -0.24 16.41
CA ASP A 217 -15.39 0.56 17.00
C ASP A 217 -15.73 1.05 18.41
N ALA A 218 -14.84 1.87 19.00
CA ALA A 218 -15.03 2.42 20.33
C ALA A 218 -16.21 3.41 20.46
N ASN A 219 -16.69 3.96 19.34
CA ASN A 219 -17.83 4.87 19.27
C ASN A 219 -19.16 4.11 19.05
N GLY A 220 -19.09 2.81 18.75
CA GLY A 220 -20.25 1.98 18.47
C GLY A 220 -20.68 2.03 17.01
N ASP A 221 -19.77 2.43 16.11
CA ASP A 221 -19.99 2.43 14.66
C ASP A 221 -19.48 1.12 14.04
N TYR A 222 -20.22 0.57 13.07
CA TYR A 222 -19.84 -0.66 12.38
C TYR A 222 -18.68 -0.40 11.41
N TYR A 223 -17.67 -1.27 11.44
CA TYR A 223 -16.61 -1.24 10.45
C TYR A 223 -17.14 -1.56 9.05
N ILE A 224 -16.69 -0.81 8.06
CA ILE A 224 -16.98 -1.02 6.63
C ILE A 224 -15.66 -0.83 5.86
N PRO A 225 -14.72 -1.78 5.95
CA PRO A 225 -13.42 -1.67 5.30
C PRO A 225 -13.55 -1.74 3.78
N ASN A 226 -12.56 -1.19 3.07
CA ASN A 226 -12.43 -1.43 1.64
C ASN A 226 -11.76 -2.78 1.37
N VAL A 227 -12.58 -3.81 1.19
CA VAL A 227 -12.13 -5.20 0.91
C VAL A 227 -11.48 -5.39 -0.47
N GLU A 228 -11.54 -4.38 -1.35
CA GLU A 228 -10.88 -4.39 -2.65
C GLU A 228 -9.54 -3.61 -2.64
N ASN A 229 -9.14 -3.08 -1.48
CA ASN A 229 -7.86 -2.38 -1.35
C ASN A 229 -6.68 -3.35 -1.49
N ILE A 230 -5.71 -3.01 -2.33
CA ILE A 230 -4.49 -3.81 -2.54
C ILE A 230 -3.70 -4.01 -1.24
N MET A 231 -3.72 -3.04 -0.31
CA MET A 231 -3.00 -3.11 0.97
C MET A 231 -3.76 -3.84 2.07
N SER A 232 -4.91 -4.43 1.77
CA SER A 232 -5.64 -5.30 2.69
C SER A 232 -5.27 -6.77 2.46
N TYR A 233 -5.64 -7.64 3.41
CA TYR A 233 -5.52 -9.10 3.27
C TYR A 233 -6.84 -9.77 2.86
N TYR A 234 -7.83 -8.97 2.44
CA TYR A 234 -9.05 -9.51 1.88
C TYR A 234 -8.80 -10.05 0.44
N PRO A 235 -9.50 -11.12 0.03
CA PRO A 235 -9.41 -11.63 -1.34
C PRO A 235 -9.80 -10.60 -2.40
N GLY A 236 -9.01 -10.51 -3.46
CA GLY A 236 -9.41 -9.79 -4.68
C GLY A 236 -9.08 -8.29 -4.72
N GLY A 237 -8.12 -7.84 -3.91
CA GLY A 237 -7.63 -6.46 -3.96
C GLY A 237 -7.17 -6.04 -5.37
N CYS A 238 -7.62 -4.86 -5.83
CA CYS A 238 -7.34 -4.38 -7.18
C CYS A 238 -7.15 -2.87 -7.33
N ASN A 239 -7.31 -2.08 -6.27
CA ASN A 239 -7.11 -0.63 -6.30
C ASN A 239 -6.39 -0.07 -5.07
N PHE A 240 -5.78 1.10 -5.25
CA PHE A 240 -5.40 2.00 -4.16
C PHE A 240 -6.43 3.13 -4.02
N THR A 241 -6.50 3.75 -2.85
CA THR A 241 -7.26 4.99 -2.67
C THR A 241 -6.48 6.20 -3.18
N HIS A 242 -7.16 7.34 -3.29
CA HIS A 242 -6.52 8.58 -3.69
C HIS A 242 -5.44 9.02 -2.69
N GLY A 243 -5.71 8.90 -1.39
CA GLY A 243 -4.78 9.18 -0.31
C GLY A 243 -3.57 8.24 -0.30
N GLN A 244 -3.76 6.97 -0.66
CA GLN A 244 -2.64 6.05 -0.84
C GLN A 244 -1.72 6.48 -2.00
N TYR A 245 -2.27 6.90 -3.14
CA TYR A 245 -1.46 7.49 -4.22
C TYR A 245 -0.71 8.75 -3.78
N LEU A 246 -1.37 9.66 -3.05
CA LEU A 246 -0.71 10.84 -2.48
C LEU A 246 0.44 10.45 -1.55
N ARG A 247 0.23 9.47 -0.67
CA ARG A 247 1.26 8.98 0.25
C ARG A 247 2.44 8.39 -0.51
N MET A 248 2.20 7.51 -1.48
CA MET A 248 3.26 6.93 -2.34
C MET A 248 4.08 8.01 -3.05
N ALA A 249 3.39 8.98 -3.67
CA ALA A 249 4.04 10.09 -4.35
C ALA A 249 4.88 10.93 -3.37
N ASN A 250 4.35 11.22 -2.18
CA ASN A 250 5.04 12.00 -1.16
C ASN A 250 6.23 11.27 -0.54
N THR A 251 6.17 9.94 -0.35
CA THR A 251 7.33 9.15 0.09
C THR A 251 8.51 9.35 -0.86
N TYR A 252 8.27 9.27 -2.18
CA TYR A 252 9.30 9.55 -3.17
C TYR A 252 9.70 11.03 -3.20
N LEU A 253 8.74 11.96 -3.21
CA LEU A 253 9.02 13.39 -3.33
C LEU A 253 9.87 13.93 -2.18
N ASN A 254 9.66 13.41 -0.98
CA ASN A 254 10.38 13.77 0.25
C ASN A 254 11.69 12.99 0.45
N SER A 255 11.98 12.01 -0.41
CA SER A 255 13.23 11.26 -0.34
C SER A 255 14.45 12.10 -0.70
N ASN A 256 15.57 11.83 -0.03
CA ASN A 256 16.87 12.41 -0.33
C ASN A 256 18.00 11.43 0.07
N PRO A 257 18.75 10.86 -0.90
CA PRO A 257 18.65 11.10 -2.34
C PRO A 257 17.38 10.50 -2.95
N LYS A 258 16.92 11.06 -4.08
CA LYS A 258 15.88 10.45 -4.90
C LYS A 258 16.46 9.31 -5.72
N MET A 259 15.79 8.17 -5.75
CA MET A 259 16.07 7.11 -6.72
C MET A 259 15.81 7.66 -8.13
N TRP A 260 16.88 7.71 -8.94
CA TRP A 260 16.88 8.34 -10.26
C TRP A 260 16.66 7.36 -11.40
#